data_AF-A0A5M4FK23-F1
#
_entry.id   AF-A0A5M4FK23-F1
#
_cell.length_a   1.000
_cell.length_b   1.000
_cell.length_c   1.000
_cell.angle_alpha   90.00
_cell.angle_beta   90.00
_cell.angle_gamma   90.00
#
_symmetry.space_group_name_H-M   'P 1'
#
loop_
_entity.id
_entity.type
_entity.pdbx_description
1 polymer ?
#
loop_
_entity_poly.entity_id
_entity_poly.type
_entity_poly.pdbx_seq_one_letter_code
_entity_poly.pdbx_strand_id
1 'polypeptide(L)' 'MSLFICPNCEYVYDEEQGNPREGWPAGTPFAEIDADWTCPDCGVREQVDFLPIEEFEHNDQDGNIIAAETRAKGDKP' A
#
# COMPACT_ATOMS: atom_id res chain seq x y z
N MET A 1 -13.79 0.22 1.69
CA MET A 1 -12.67 1.08 2.12
C MET A 1 -11.63 1.12 1.02
N SER A 2 -10.85 2.19 0.96
CA SER A 2 -9.86 2.35 -0.10
C SER A 2 -8.55 1.67 0.31
N LEU A 3 -7.84 1.12 -0.67
CA LEU A 3 -6.53 0.50 -0.47
C LEU A 3 -5.51 1.27 -1.29
N PHE A 4 -4.32 1.41 -0.74
CA PHE A 4 -3.24 2.19 -1.33
C PHE A 4 -2.00 1.31 -1.43
N ILE A 5 -1.32 1.33 -2.57
CA ILE A 5 -0.16 0.48 -2.81
C ILE A 5 1.07 1.31 -3.12
N CYS A 6 2.19 0.91 -2.50
CA CYS A 6 3.49 1.50 -2.78
C CYS A 6 4.00 0.96 -4.13
N PRO A 7 4.21 1.81 -5.14
CA PRO A 7 4.65 1.36 -6.46
C PRO A 7 6.09 0.81 -6.47
N ASN A 8 6.86 1.06 -5.41
CA ASN A 8 8.26 0.67 -5.31
C ASN A 8 8.45 -0.75 -4.75
N CYS A 9 7.71 -1.12 -3.71
CA CYS A 9 7.85 -2.41 -3.02
C CYS A 9 6.54 -3.18 -2.89
N GLU A 10 5.45 -2.69 -3.50
CA GLU A 10 4.14 -3.32 -3.52
C GLU A 10 3.50 -3.47 -2.13
N TYR A 11 3.95 -2.70 -1.13
CA TYR A 11 3.31 -2.67 0.19
C TYR A 11 1.91 -2.07 0.07
N VAL A 12 0.92 -2.70 0.69
CA VAL A 12 -0.48 -2.25 0.68
C VAL A 12 -0.85 -1.66 2.02
N TYR A 13 -1.24 -0.40 2.02
CA TYR A 13 -1.93 0.26 3.12
C TYR A 13 -3.44 0.04 2.99
N ASP A 14 -4.03 -0.46 4.06
CA ASP A 14 -5.47 -0.72 4.18
C ASP A 14 -6.05 0.24 5.22
N GLU A 15 -7.01 1.08 4.83
CA GLU A 15 -7.63 2.05 5.73
C GLU A 15 -8.44 1.38 6.86
N GLU A 16 -9.03 0.20 6.64
CA GLU A 16 -9.73 -0.56 7.70
C GLU A 16 -8.77 -1.06 8.75
N GLN A 17 -7.60 -1.54 8.33
CA GLN A 17 -6.59 -2.07 9.24
C GLN A 17 -5.71 -0.97 9.83
N GLY A 18 -5.54 0.13 9.11
CA GLY A 18 -4.57 1.17 9.39
C GLY A 18 -3.14 0.63 9.42
N ASN A 19 -2.25 1.38 10.10
CA ASN A 19 -0.91 0.91 10.45
C ASN A 19 -0.59 1.23 11.92
N PRO A 20 -1.05 0.39 12.87
CA PRO A 20 -0.87 0.63 14.29
C PRO A 20 0.60 0.65 14.73
N ARG A 21 1.51 0.07 13.94
CA ARG A 21 2.95 0.07 14.26
C ARG A 21 3.57 1.46 14.15
N GLU A 22 3.03 2.30 13.27
CA GLU A 22 3.52 3.65 13.03
C GLU A 22 2.63 4.73 13.66
N GLY A 23 1.53 4.31 14.32
CA GLY A 23 0.64 5.21 15.06
C GLY A 23 -0.71 5.46 14.38
N TRP A 24 -0.99 4.80 13.26
CA TRP A 24 -2.24 4.94 12.51
C TRP A 24 -3.21 3.81 12.87
N PRO A 25 -4.24 4.03 13.71
CA PRO A 25 -5.16 2.96 14.10
C PRO A 25 -6.04 2.47 12.93
N ALA A 26 -6.69 1.33 13.14
CA ALA A 26 -7.72 0.80 12.25
C ALA A 26 -8.82 1.84 11.98
N GLY A 27 -9.19 2.01 10.70
CA GLY A 27 -10.12 3.02 10.24
C GLY A 27 -9.50 4.38 9.91
N THR A 28 -8.16 4.50 9.92
CA THR A 28 -7.48 5.74 9.52
C THR A 28 -7.43 5.82 7.99
N PRO A 29 -8.13 6.78 7.37
CA PRO A 29 -8.05 6.99 5.93
C PRO A 29 -6.65 7.49 5.54
N PHE A 30 -6.19 7.13 4.35
CA PHE A 30 -4.87 7.55 3.88
C PHE A 30 -4.76 9.08 3.78
N ALA A 31 -5.87 9.76 3.51
CA ALA A 31 -5.95 11.22 3.48
C ALA A 31 -5.67 11.89 4.85
N GLU A 32 -5.75 11.15 5.97
CA GLU A 32 -5.39 11.65 7.31
C GLU A 32 -3.92 11.37 7.67
N ILE A 33 -3.21 10.58 6.87
CA ILE A 33 -1.80 10.30 7.07
C ILE A 33 -0.96 11.49 6.58
N ASP A 34 0.08 11.83 7.34
CA ASP A 34 1.02 12.88 6.96
C ASP A 34 1.73 12.57 5.63
N ALA A 35 1.94 13.61 4.81
CA ALA A 35 2.70 13.49 3.56
C ALA A 35 4.20 13.18 3.75
N ASP A 36 4.70 13.23 5.00
CA ASP A 36 6.07 12.78 5.34
C ASP A 36 6.10 11.28 5.73
N TRP A 37 4.94 10.62 5.76
CA TRP A 37 4.86 9.20 6.09
C TRP A 37 5.55 8.36 5.03
N THR A 38 6.57 7.65 5.44
CA THR A 38 7.33 6.76 4.57
C THR A 38 6.77 5.36 4.58
N CYS A 39 6.75 4.70 3.43
CA CYS A 39 6.40 3.29 3.36
C CYS A 39 7.23 2.46 4.37
N PRO A 40 6.61 1.72 5.30
CA PRO A 40 7.32 1.01 6.37
C PRO A 40 8.19 -0.14 5.86
N ASP A 41 7.86 -0.70 4.69
CA ASP A 41 8.58 -1.83 4.12
C ASP A 41 9.88 -1.41 3.40
N CYS A 42 9.82 -0.36 2.55
CA CYS A 42 10.99 0.08 1.77
C CYS A 42 11.66 1.37 2.25
N GLY A 43 11.00 2.19 3.07
CA GLY A 43 11.55 3.41 3.66
C GLY A 43 11.96 4.52 2.66
N VAL A 44 11.47 4.46 1.43
CA VAL A 44 11.83 5.44 0.39
C VAL A 44 11.05 6.74 0.57
N ARG A 45 11.76 7.87 0.70
CA ARG A 45 11.21 9.23 0.91
C ARG A 45 11.03 10.05 -0.36
N GLU A 46 11.60 9.59 -1.48
CA GLU A 46 11.71 10.38 -2.71
C GLU A 46 10.77 9.89 -3.83
N GLN A 47 9.95 8.87 -3.59
CA GLN A 47 9.10 8.25 -4.61
C GLN A 47 7.62 8.36 -4.26
N VAL A 48 6.79 8.49 -5.31
CA VAL A 48 5.32 8.54 -5.32
C VAL A 48 4.75 7.72 -4.16
N ASP A 49 4.32 8.41 -3.11
CA ASP A 49 4.13 7.87 -1.76
C ASP A 49 3.32 6.57 -1.78
N PHE A 50 2.09 6.66 -2.27
CA PHE A 50 1.21 5.53 -2.50
C PHE A 50 0.21 5.90 -3.59
N LEU A 51 -0.17 4.90 -4.41
CA LEU A 51 -1.23 5.06 -5.40
C LEU A 51 -2.47 4.29 -4.95
N PRO A 52 -3.69 4.80 -5.21
CA PRO A 52 -4.90 4.01 -5.03
C PRO A 52 -4.74 2.70 -5.79
N ILE A 53 -5.06 1.58 -5.14
CA ILE A 53 -4.87 0.25 -5.73
C ILE A 53 -5.62 0.08 -7.05
N GLU A 54 -6.75 0.79 -7.18
CA GLU A 54 -7.59 0.84 -8.37
C GLU A 54 -6.93 1.56 -9.55
N GLU A 55 -5.96 2.45 -9.27
CA GLU A 55 -5.17 3.17 -10.26
C GLU A 55 -3.77 2.56 -10.46
N PHE A 56 -3.38 1.58 -9.63
CA PHE A 56 -2.07 0.96 -9.73
C PHE A 56 -2.02 -0.14 -10.79
N GLU A 57 -1.53 0.24 -11.97
CA GLU A 57 -1.24 -0.70 -13.06
C GLU A 57 0.24 -1.12 -13.00
N HIS A 58 0.54 -2.19 -12.27
CA HIS A 58 1.84 -2.86 -12.40
C HIS A 58 1.73 -4.00 -13.40
N ASN A 59 2.43 -3.88 -14.52
CA ASN A 59 2.63 -5.01 -15.42
C ASN A 59 3.59 -6.00 -14.74
N ASP A 60 3.10 -7.18 -14.34
CA ASP A 60 3.98 -8.35 -14.20
C ASP A 60 4.75 -8.59 -15.53
N GLN A 61 5.75 -9.48 -15.56
CA GLN A 61 6.39 -9.90 -16.83
C GLN A 61 5.38 -10.35 -17.90
N ASP A 62 4.14 -10.69 -17.51
CA ASP A 62 3.01 -11.04 -18.39
C ASP A 62 1.96 -9.92 -18.62
N GLY A 63 2.09 -8.75 -17.99
CA GLY A 63 1.19 -7.60 -18.19
C GLY A 63 -0.18 -7.68 -17.50
N ASN A 64 -0.31 -8.53 -16.47
CA ASN A 64 -1.54 -8.62 -15.67
C ASN A 64 -1.51 -7.66 -14.48
N ILE A 65 -2.62 -6.95 -14.29
CA ILE A 65 -2.86 -6.12 -13.10
C ILE A 65 -3.03 -7.06 -11.90
N ILE A 66 -2.01 -7.15 -11.06
CA ILE A 66 -2.09 -7.87 -9.78
C ILE A 66 -2.91 -7.04 -8.78
N ALA A 67 -4.23 -7.22 -8.79
CA ALA A 67 -5.08 -6.71 -7.71
C ALA A 67 -4.57 -7.30 -6.38
N ALA A 68 -4.12 -6.45 -5.44
CA ALA A 68 -3.54 -6.91 -4.19
C ALA A 68 -4.54 -7.64 -3.27
N GLU A 69 -5.82 -7.66 -3.61
CA GLU A 69 -6.81 -8.61 -3.09
C GLU A 69 -6.32 -10.07 -3.17
N THR A 70 -5.48 -10.36 -4.16
CA THR A 70 -4.87 -11.68 -4.40
C THR A 70 -3.63 -11.92 -3.53
N ARG A 71 -2.91 -10.86 -3.12
CA ARG A 71 -1.68 -10.96 -2.32
C ARG A 71 -1.92 -10.94 -0.81
N ALA A 72 -3.06 -10.42 -0.35
CA ALA A 72 -3.48 -10.50 1.06
C ALA A 72 -3.68 -11.95 1.58
N LYS A 73 -3.76 -12.94 0.69
CA LYS A 73 -3.82 -14.38 1.04
C LYS A 73 -2.51 -15.14 0.82
N GLY A 74 -1.41 -14.43 0.51
CA GLY A 74 -0.11 -15.02 0.26
C GLY A 74 0.63 -15.33 1.55
N ASP A 75 0.37 -16.54 2.06
CA ASP A 75 1.30 -17.35 2.87
C ASP A 75 2.77 -17.00 2.58
N LYS A 76 3.44 -16.39 3.56
CA LYS A 76 4.90 -16.26 3.55
C LYS A 76 5.45 -17.49 4.28
N PRO A 77 6.24 -18.37 3.64
CA PRO A 77 6.97 -19.40 4.39
C PRO A 77 8.01 -18.80 5.35
#